data_AF-A0A3D5HD07-F1
#
_entry.id   AF-A0A3D5HD07-F1
#
_cell.length_a   1.000
_cell.length_b   1.000
_cell.length_c   1.000
_cell.angle_alpha   90.00
_cell.angle_beta   90.00
_cell.angle_gamma   90.00
#
_symmetry.space_group_name_H-M   'P 1'
#
loop_
_entity.id
_entity.type
_entity.pdbx_description
1 polymer ?
#
loop_
_entity_poly.entity_id
_entity_poly.type
_entity_poly.pdbx_seq_one_letter_code
_entity_poly.pdbx_strand_id
1 'polypeptide(L)'
;MRSIAPLEELLFPPFSGFPQEGIDFLKKLKKNNNRPWFHAHKSIYDESVKFPMQCLIASLSERMGDDAPEIEFNPRKSIFRIYRDVR
;
A
#
# COMPACT_ATOMS: atom_id res chain seq x y z
N MET A 1 -29.07 -9.59 11.29
CA MET A 1 -28.15 -10.35 10.41
C MET A 1 -26.77 -9.76 10.57
N ARG A 2 -25.79 -10.53 11.08
CA ARG A 2 -24.40 -10.05 11.12
C ARG A 2 -23.90 -10.03 9.69
N SER A 3 -23.73 -8.83 9.13
CA SER A 3 -23.08 -8.64 7.84
C SER A 3 -21.69 -9.27 7.97
N ILE A 4 -21.42 -10.31 7.17
CA ILE A 4 -20.09 -10.87 7.08
C ILE A 4 -19.28 -9.79 6.38
N ALA A 5 -18.29 -9.22 7.09
CA ALA A 5 -17.29 -8.33 6.51
C ALA A 5 -16.84 -8.92 5.17
N PRO A 6 -16.87 -8.17 4.05
CA PRO A 6 -16.36 -8.67 2.77
C PRO A 6 -14.98 -9.29 2.97
N LEU A 7 -14.65 -10.40 2.28
CA LEU A 7 -13.37 -11.11 2.46
C LEU A 7 -12.13 -10.19 2.33
N GLU A 8 -12.29 -9.05 1.67
CA GLU A 8 -11.27 -8.01 1.53
C GLU A 8 -10.98 -7.25 2.83
N GLU A 9 -11.98 -7.02 3.69
CA GLU A 9 -11.83 -6.36 5.01
C GLU A 9 -10.98 -7.20 5.97
N LEU A 10 -11.05 -8.54 5.86
CA LEU A 10 -10.22 -9.45 6.64
C LEU A 10 -8.77 -9.52 6.15
N LEU A 11 -8.53 -9.14 4.89
CA LEU A 11 -7.20 -9.12 4.27
C LEU A 11 -6.51 -7.75 4.41
N PHE A 12 -7.30 -6.68 4.44
CA PHE A 12 -6.85 -5.30 4.57
C PHE A 12 -7.67 -4.60 5.65
N PRO A 13 -7.20 -4.60 6.91
CA PRO A 13 -7.89 -3.92 7.99
C PRO A 13 -7.96 -2.40 7.73
N PRO A 14 -8.83 -1.67 8.45
CA PRO A 14 -8.92 -0.22 8.33
C PRO A 14 -7.56 0.47 8.43
N PHE A 15 -7.32 1.43 7.55
CA PHE A 15 -6.06 2.16 7.52
C PHE A 15 -5.85 2.98 8.79
N SER A 16 -4.76 2.68 9.50
CA SER A 16 -4.36 3.35 10.75
C SER A 16 -3.18 4.31 10.60
N GLY A 17 -2.70 4.53 9.37
CA GLY A 17 -1.53 5.36 9.09
C GLY A 17 -0.33 4.57 8.57
N PHE A 18 0.71 5.29 8.16
CA PHE A 18 2.01 4.71 7.85
C PHE A 18 2.88 4.68 9.11
N PRO A 19 3.55 3.57 9.43
CA PRO A 19 4.51 3.52 10.52
C PRO A 19 5.72 4.41 10.22
N GLN A 20 6.36 4.94 11.28
CA GLN A 20 7.55 5.79 11.17
C GLN A 20 8.68 5.10 10.39
N GLU A 21 8.85 3.79 10.58
CA GLU A 21 9.83 2.98 9.86
C GLU A 21 9.62 3.03 8.34
N GLY A 22 8.37 3.01 7.87
CA GLY A 22 8.05 3.14 6.44
C GLY A 22 8.45 4.50 5.89
N ILE A 23 8.21 5.57 6.64
CA ILE A 23 8.62 6.92 6.27
C ILE A 23 10.15 7.02 6.19
N ASP A 24 10.86 6.44 7.14
CA ASP A 24 12.32 6.46 7.17
C ASP A 24 12.93 5.55 6.09
N PHE A 25 12.28 4.44 5.76
CA PHE A 25 12.62 3.62 4.60
C PHE A 25 12.55 4.46 3.31
N LEU A 26 11.46 5.19 3.08
CA LEU A 26 11.31 6.02 1.87
C LEU A 26 12.40 7.12 1.79
N LYS A 27 12.78 7.73 2.91
CA LYS A 27 13.90 8.69 2.98
C LYS A 27 15.24 8.03 2.62
N LYS A 28 15.50 6.82 3.11
CA LYS A 28 16.72 6.06 2.80
C LYS A 28 16.74 5.57 1.35
N LEU A 29 15.60 5.12 0.84
CA LEU A 29 15.44 4.66 -0.54
C LEU A 29 15.84 5.75 -1.54
N LYS A 30 15.44 7.01 -1.29
CA LYS A 30 15.83 8.15 -2.13
C LYS A 30 17.36 8.27 -2.30
N LYS A 31 18.14 7.90 -1.28
CA LYS A 31 19.62 7.95 -1.31
C LYS A 31 20.25 6.65 -1.84
N ASN A 32 19.52 5.54 -1.76
CA ASN A 32 20.04 4.20 -2.04
C ASN A 32 19.20 3.50 -3.12
N ASN A 33 18.79 4.22 -4.16
CA ASN A 33 17.87 3.74 -5.19
C ASN A 33 18.55 2.77 -6.17
N ASN A 34 19.00 1.62 -5.65
CA ASN A 34 19.59 0.54 -6.41
C ASN A 34 19.01 -0.80 -5.96
N ARG A 35 19.03 -1.77 -6.89
CA ARG A 35 18.38 -3.07 -6.72
C ARG A 35 18.95 -3.87 -5.53
N PRO A 36 20.27 -3.97 -5.31
CA PRO A 36 20.82 -4.69 -4.15
C PRO A 36 20.35 -4.12 -2.81
N TRP A 37 20.42 -2.80 -2.63
CA TRP A 37 19.99 -2.16 -1.40
C TRP A 37 18.50 -2.39 -1.16
N PHE A 38 17.66 -2.22 -2.18
CA PHE A 38 16.22 -2.46 -2.03
C PHE A 38 15.93 -3.91 -1.63
N HIS A 39 16.56 -4.90 -2.27
CA HIS A 39 16.35 -6.31 -1.92
C HIS A 39 16.72 -6.61 -0.47
N ALA A 40 17.80 -6.01 0.04
CA ALA A 40 18.22 -6.15 1.43
C ALA A 40 17.22 -5.54 2.44
N HIS A 41 16.37 -4.61 1.99
CA HIS A 41 15.39 -3.90 2.82
C HIS A 41 13.94 -4.17 2.39
N LYS A 42 13.72 -5.21 1.59
CA LYS A 42 12.41 -5.49 0.95
C LYS A 42 11.31 -5.78 1.95
N SER A 43 11.62 -6.43 3.08
CA SER A 43 10.65 -6.69 4.15
C SER A 43 10.06 -5.40 4.69
N ILE A 44 10.91 -4.40 5.00
CA ILE A 44 10.47 -3.09 5.48
C ILE A 44 9.55 -2.42 4.45
N TYR A 45 9.87 -2.52 3.16
CA TYR A 45 8.96 -2.02 2.14
C TYR A 45 7.61 -2.76 2.14
N ASP A 46 7.61 -4.08 2.15
CA ASP A 46 6.37 -4.87 2.07
C ASP A 46 5.46 -4.63 3.29
N GLU A 47 6.04 -4.59 4.50
CA GLU A 47 5.32 -4.48 5.77
C GLU A 47 4.98 -3.04 6.15
N SER A 48 5.93 -2.12 6.02
CA SER A 48 5.82 -0.76 6.56
C SER A 48 5.43 0.29 5.51
N VAL A 49 5.36 -0.07 4.23
CA VAL A 49 4.94 0.84 3.15
C VAL A 49 3.81 0.23 2.32
N LYS A 50 4.07 -0.92 1.70
CA LYS A 50 3.14 -1.55 0.76
C LYS A 50 1.85 -1.94 1.48
N PHE A 51 1.91 -2.74 2.52
CA PHE A 51 0.72 -3.21 3.23
C PHE A 51 -0.16 -2.05 3.78
N PRO A 52 0.39 -1.00 4.44
CA PRO A 52 -0.39 0.17 4.81
C PRO A 52 -1.05 0.90 3.63
N MET A 53 -0.37 0.97 2.47
CA MET A 53 -0.97 1.53 1.25
C MET A 53 -2.13 0.67 0.74
N GLN A 54 -2.05 -0.66 0.85
CA GLN A 54 -3.16 -1.56 0.51
C GLN A 54 -4.36 -1.32 1.43
N CYS A 55 -4.11 -1.15 2.72
CA CYS A 55 -5.14 -0.81 3.71
C CYS A 55 -5.79 0.55 3.39
N LEU A 56 -4.99 1.55 2.99
CA LEU A 56 -5.48 2.86 2.58
C LEU A 56 -6.41 2.74 1.36
N ILE A 57 -5.98 2.03 0.30
CA ILE A 57 -6.79 1.84 -0.91
C ILE A 57 -8.11 1.12 -0.58
N ALA A 58 -8.07 0.09 0.25
CA ALA A 58 -9.28 -0.62 0.69
C ALA A 58 -10.23 0.27 1.52
N SER A 59 -9.66 1.09 2.42
CA SER A 59 -10.46 2.04 3.22
C SER A 59 -11.07 3.15 2.36
N LEU A 60 -10.40 3.53 1.27
CA LEU A 60 -10.93 4.49 0.29
C LEU A 60 -12.02 3.88 -0.57
N SER A 61 -11.89 2.62 -1.01
CA SER A 61 -12.92 1.95 -1.82
C SER A 61 -14.25 1.85 -1.07
N GLU A 62 -14.21 1.57 0.23
CA GLU A 62 -15.40 1.52 1.08
C GLU A 62 -16.13 2.88 1.16
N ARG A 63 -15.37 3.99 1.16
CA ARG A 63 -15.93 5.34 1.34
C ARG A 63 -16.31 6.04 0.04
N MET A 64 -15.59 5.75 -1.05
CA MET A 64 -15.68 6.49 -2.31
C MET A 64 -16.14 5.63 -3.49
N GLY A 65 -16.32 4.32 -3.30
CA GLY A 65 -16.68 3.40 -4.38
C GLY A 65 -18.00 3.77 -5.07
N ASP A 66 -18.97 4.29 -4.31
CA ASP A 66 -20.27 4.69 -4.83
C ASP A 66 -20.24 6.10 -5.46
N ASP A 67 -19.35 6.98 -4.98
CA ASP A 67 -19.26 8.39 -5.41
C ASP A 67 -18.37 8.60 -6.65
N ALA A 68 -17.46 7.66 -6.93
CA ALA A 68 -16.51 7.74 -8.05
C ALA A 68 -16.38 6.38 -8.77
N PRO A 69 -17.43 5.90 -9.45
CA PRO A 69 -17.46 4.58 -10.08
C PRO A 69 -16.44 4.41 -11.22
N GLU A 70 -15.90 5.51 -11.76
CA GLU A 70 -14.84 5.51 -12.77
C GLU A 70 -13.44 5.19 -12.21
N ILE A 71 -13.26 5.19 -10.88
CA ILE A 71 -11.97 4.96 -10.23
C ILE A 71 -11.86 3.51 -9.76
N GLU A 72 -10.87 2.76 -10.26
CA GLU A 72 -10.56 1.41 -9.76
C GLU A 72 -9.71 1.46 -8.49
N PHE A 73 -10.33 1.18 -7.35
CA PHE A 73 -9.65 1.03 -6.06
C PHE A 73 -9.27 -0.43 -5.80
N ASN A 74 -8.16 -0.89 -6.38
CA ASN A 74 -7.67 -2.27 -6.20
C ASN A 74 -6.41 -2.29 -5.33
N PRO A 75 -6.47 -2.77 -4.07
CA PRO A 75 -5.31 -2.79 -3.16
C PRO A 75 -4.09 -3.56 -3.69
N ARG A 76 -4.26 -4.46 -4.67
CA ARG A 76 -3.15 -5.24 -5.25
C ARG A 76 -2.58 -4.62 -6.52
N LYS A 77 -3.33 -3.76 -7.21
CA LYS A 77 -2.95 -3.20 -8.53
C LYS A 77 -2.74 -1.69 -8.51
N SER A 78 -3.44 -0.95 -7.66
CA SER A 78 -3.41 0.52 -7.62
C SER A 78 -2.18 1.09 -6.88
N ILE A 79 -1.12 0.29 -6.70
CA ILE A 79 0.17 0.71 -6.14
C ILE A 79 1.23 0.73 -7.25
N PHE A 80 1.89 1.87 -7.43
CA PHE A 80 2.99 1.98 -8.38
C PHE A 80 4.16 1.05 -8.02
N ARG A 81 4.75 0.43 -9.04
CA ARG A 81 5.95 -0.40 -8.87
C ARG A 81 7.13 0.47 -8.44
N ILE A 82 7.86 -0.01 -7.44
CA ILE A 82 9.04 0.70 -6.92
C ILE A 82 10.21 0.70 -7.92
N TYR A 83 10.31 -0.35 -8.74
CA TYR A 83 11.25 -0.42 -9.86
C TYR A 83 10.64 0.27 -11.07
N ARG A 84 10.52 1.59 -11.03
CA ARG A 84 10.22 2.34 -12.24
C ARG A 84 11.54 2.56 -12.97
N ASP A 85 11.73 1.88 -14.09
CA ASP A 85 12.84 2.14 -15.01
C ASP A 85 12.62 3.56 -15.58
N VAL A 86 13.42 4.51 -15.13
CA VAL A 86 13.51 5.86 -15.69
C VAL A 86 14.64 5.84 -16.71
N ARG A 87 14.32 5.35 -17.91
CA ARG A 87 15.13 5.55 -19.11
C ARG A 87 14.72 6.84 -19.80
#